data_AF-A0A1F9YAD1-F1
#
_entry.id   AF-A0A1F9YAD1-F1
#
_cell.length_a   1.000
_cell.length_b   1.000
_cell.length_c   1.000
_cell.angle_alpha   90.00
_cell.angle_beta   90.00
_cell.angle_gamma   90.00
#
_symmetry.space_group_name_H-M   'P 1'
#
loop_
_entity.id
_entity.type
_entity.pdbx_description
1 polymer ?
#
loop_
_entity_poly.entity_id
_entity_poly.type
_entity_poly.pdbx_seq_one_letter_code
_entity_poly.pdbx_strand_id
1 'polypeptide(L)'
;MNRIEALVQEGKITRPTAEWLTRLNEQDAIPVLDLFSQIKMTVNQQRALLEWMDDIVKRDELSVAELFAEEEIVSLLQDPVLNGPQKRERIHERFHTRRFPEVSAFLVALKERLQALKVPSGIRITPIDPLEDRSFRLELTFHSGRELKERFQEAAQFLSGPGMVRFFEFLDA
;
A
#
# COMPACT_ATOMS: atom_id res chain seq x y z
N MET A 1 -27.65 19.33 -12.93
CA MET A 1 -27.30 18.69 -11.65
C MET A 1 -25.80 18.82 -11.49
N ASN A 2 -25.32 19.38 -10.37
CA ASN A 2 -23.88 19.53 -10.15
C ASN A 2 -23.25 18.12 -10.16
N ARG A 3 -22.14 17.92 -10.89
CA ARG A 3 -21.49 16.61 -11.02
C ARG A 3 -21.14 16.01 -9.65
N ILE A 4 -20.78 16.85 -8.69
CA ILE A 4 -20.56 16.47 -7.28
C ILE A 4 -21.85 15.88 -6.67
N GLU A 5 -22.98 16.57 -6.80
CA GLU A 5 -24.27 16.10 -6.26
C GLU A 5 -24.69 14.76 -6.86
N ALA A 6 -24.47 14.57 -8.17
CA ALA A 6 -24.77 13.31 -8.84
C ALA A 6 -23.97 12.14 -8.25
N LEU A 7 -22.66 12.31 -8.07
CA LEU A 7 -21.81 11.26 -7.48
C LEU A 7 -22.13 10.99 -6.00
N VAL A 8 -22.60 12.01 -5.26
CA VAL A 8 -23.09 11.81 -3.88
C VAL A 8 -24.37 10.96 -3.89
N GLN A 9 -25.33 11.27 -4.76
CA GLN A 9 -26.59 10.51 -4.88
C GLN A 9 -26.35 9.07 -5.34
N GLU A 10 -25.40 8.85 -6.23
CA GLU A 10 -24.96 7.51 -6.68
C GLU A 10 -24.18 6.74 -5.61
N GLY A 11 -23.84 7.37 -4.47
CA GLY A 11 -23.02 6.77 -3.42
C GLY A 11 -21.57 6.48 -3.84
N LYS A 12 -21.08 7.19 -4.87
CA LYS A 12 -19.70 7.09 -5.37
C LYS A 12 -18.74 7.97 -4.59
N ILE A 13 -19.21 9.13 -4.13
CA ILE A 13 -18.44 10.00 -3.22
C ILE A 13 -19.20 10.28 -1.93
N THR A 14 -18.44 10.48 -0.85
CA THR A 14 -19.00 10.87 0.45
C THR A 14 -19.21 12.38 0.55
N ARG A 15 -19.98 12.83 1.55
CA ARG A 15 -20.14 14.28 1.81
C ARG A 15 -18.81 14.99 2.14
N PRO A 16 -17.92 14.44 2.98
CA PRO A 16 -16.58 15.01 3.17
C PRO A 16 -15.79 15.14 1.87
N THR A 17 -15.87 14.13 0.98
CA THR A 17 -15.25 14.18 -0.35
C THR A 17 -15.83 15.32 -1.19
N ALA A 18 -17.15 15.49 -1.18
CA ALA A 18 -17.83 16.58 -1.89
C ALA A 18 -17.40 17.96 -1.36
N GLU A 19 -17.34 18.14 -0.05
CA GLU A 19 -16.88 19.39 0.59
C GLU A 19 -15.43 19.70 0.25
N TRP A 20 -14.55 18.70 0.19
CA TRP A 20 -13.16 18.89 -0.22
C TRP A 20 -13.09 19.34 -1.70
N LEU A 21 -13.84 18.68 -2.58
CA LEU A 21 -13.92 19.02 -4.01
C LEU A 21 -14.43 20.45 -4.26
N THR A 22 -15.35 20.96 -3.43
CA THR A 22 -15.85 22.35 -3.58
C THR A 22 -14.82 23.42 -3.24
N ARG A 23 -13.71 23.07 -2.58
CA ARG A 23 -12.62 23.99 -2.25
C ARG A 23 -11.60 24.12 -3.39
N LEU A 24 -11.63 23.17 -4.33
CA LEU A 24 -10.76 23.17 -5.49
C LEU A 24 -11.32 24.07 -6.58
N ASN A 25 -10.43 24.58 -7.44
CA ASN A 25 -10.87 25.11 -8.73
C ASN A 25 -11.36 23.97 -9.64
N GLU A 26 -12.03 24.33 -10.74
CA GLU A 26 -12.61 23.34 -11.64
C GLU A 26 -11.56 22.40 -12.26
N GLN A 27 -10.39 22.94 -12.62
CA GLN A 27 -9.30 22.17 -13.23
C GLN A 27 -8.76 21.09 -12.30
N ASP A 28 -8.67 21.38 -11.00
CA ASP A 28 -8.23 20.45 -9.96
C ASP A 28 -9.33 19.47 -9.53
N ALA A 29 -10.60 19.87 -9.58
CA ALA A 29 -11.72 19.03 -9.19
C ALA A 29 -12.04 17.93 -10.23
N ILE A 30 -11.90 18.22 -11.52
CA ILE A 30 -12.26 17.30 -12.62
C ILE A 30 -11.56 15.95 -12.53
N PRO A 31 -10.21 15.86 -12.39
CA PRO A 31 -9.52 14.57 -12.35
C PRO A 31 -9.98 13.67 -11.19
N VAL A 32 -10.27 14.27 -10.03
CA VAL A 32 -10.74 13.54 -8.86
C VAL A 32 -12.19 13.06 -9.05
N LEU A 33 -13.04 13.89 -9.67
CA LEU A 33 -14.39 13.49 -10.07
C LEU A 33 -14.38 12.38 -11.13
N ASP A 34 -13.41 12.38 -12.05
CA ASP A 34 -13.21 11.32 -13.05
C ASP A 34 -12.75 10.02 -12.40
N LEU A 35 -11.86 10.10 -11.41
CA LEU A 35 -11.41 8.95 -10.64
C LEU A 35 -12.60 8.27 -9.93
N PHE A 36 -13.38 9.02 -9.16
CA PHE A 36 -14.49 8.46 -8.38
C PHE A 36 -15.70 8.06 -9.22
N SER A 37 -15.84 8.59 -10.44
CA SER A 37 -16.88 8.14 -11.37
C SER A 37 -16.57 6.75 -11.94
N GLN A 38 -15.29 6.45 -12.15
CA GLN A 38 -14.79 5.20 -12.73
C GLN A 38 -14.50 4.11 -11.69
N ILE A 39 -14.04 4.50 -10.50
CA ILE A 39 -13.54 3.58 -9.48
C ILE A 39 -14.32 3.75 -8.19
N LYS A 40 -15.03 2.70 -7.78
CA LYS A 40 -15.74 2.68 -6.50
C LYS A 40 -14.77 2.50 -5.34
N MET A 41 -14.70 3.50 -4.45
CA MET A 41 -13.89 3.48 -3.23
C MET A 41 -14.77 3.50 -1.98
N THR A 42 -14.36 2.79 -0.94
CA THR A 42 -15.02 2.86 0.38
C THR A 42 -14.77 4.22 1.04
N VAL A 43 -15.54 4.56 2.07
CA VAL A 43 -15.38 5.81 2.84
C VAL A 43 -13.95 5.99 3.33
N ASN A 44 -13.35 4.95 3.88
CA ASN A 44 -11.97 5.00 4.40
C ASN A 44 -10.94 5.20 3.29
N GLN A 45 -11.15 4.57 2.13
CA GLN A 45 -10.26 4.73 0.97
C GLN A 45 -10.34 6.15 0.41
N GLN A 46 -11.55 6.73 0.31
CA GLN A 46 -11.71 8.11 -0.13
C GLN A 46 -11.01 9.07 0.83
N ARG A 47 -11.24 8.91 2.14
CA ARG A 47 -10.60 9.76 3.15
C ARG A 47 -9.07 9.70 3.07
N ALA A 48 -8.50 8.50 3.07
CA ALA A 48 -7.05 8.31 2.99
C ALA A 48 -6.48 8.93 1.70
N LEU A 49 -7.11 8.72 0.56
CA LEU A 49 -6.64 9.29 -0.70
C LEU A 49 -6.68 10.82 -0.70
N LEU A 50 -7.74 11.43 -0.16
CA LEU A 50 -7.85 12.90 -0.06
C LEU A 50 -6.78 13.48 0.87
N GLU A 51 -6.54 12.84 2.01
CA GLU A 51 -5.47 13.21 2.95
C GLU A 51 -4.10 13.13 2.26
N TRP A 52 -3.83 12.05 1.51
CA TRP A 52 -2.55 11.90 0.81
C TRP A 52 -2.39 12.88 -0.33
N MET A 53 -3.44 13.14 -1.10
CA MET A 53 -3.42 14.16 -2.16
C MET A 53 -3.08 15.53 -1.57
N ASP A 54 -3.78 15.96 -0.51
CA ASP A 54 -3.56 17.25 0.15
C ASP A 54 -2.12 17.39 0.68
N ASP A 55 -1.56 16.32 1.25
CA ASP A 55 -0.17 16.31 1.71
C ASP A 55 0.84 16.35 0.55
N ILE A 56 0.59 15.59 -0.52
CA ILE A 56 1.48 15.52 -1.70
C ILE A 56 1.51 16.87 -2.42
N VAL A 57 0.35 17.47 -2.71
CA VAL A 57 0.27 18.76 -3.43
C VAL A 57 0.98 19.87 -2.66
N LYS A 58 0.87 19.88 -1.32
CA LYS A 58 1.56 20.85 -0.46
C LYS A 58 3.06 20.61 -0.38
N ARG A 59 3.48 19.34 -0.24
CA ARG A 59 4.91 18.97 -0.11
C ARG A 59 5.67 19.19 -1.42
N ASP A 60 5.06 18.83 -2.54
CA ASP A 60 5.68 18.85 -3.87
C ASP A 60 5.39 20.16 -4.64
N GLU A 61 4.69 21.12 -4.02
CA GLU A 61 4.31 22.43 -4.59
C GLU A 61 3.64 22.33 -5.96
N LEU A 62 2.72 21.37 -6.13
CA LEU A 62 2.01 21.11 -7.38
C LEU A 62 0.49 21.15 -7.18
N SER A 63 -0.26 21.34 -8.25
CA SER A 63 -1.73 21.28 -8.26
C SER A 63 -2.26 19.85 -8.33
N VAL A 64 -3.54 19.64 -7.98
CA VAL A 64 -4.17 18.31 -8.10
C VAL A 64 -4.20 17.88 -9.57
N ALA A 65 -4.46 18.81 -10.48
CA ALA A 65 -4.44 18.55 -11.92
C ALA A 65 -3.06 18.06 -12.39
N GLU A 66 -1.97 18.69 -11.93
CA GLU A 66 -0.60 18.26 -12.24
C GLU A 66 -0.30 16.87 -11.69
N LEU A 67 -0.74 16.56 -10.46
CA LEU A 67 -0.59 15.24 -9.85
C LEU A 67 -1.25 14.13 -10.68
N PHE A 68 -2.45 14.38 -11.21
CA PHE A 68 -3.16 13.43 -12.06
C PHE A 68 -2.67 13.40 -13.51
N ALA A 69 -1.92 14.41 -13.96
CA ALA A 69 -1.31 14.46 -15.28
C ALA A 69 0.00 13.66 -15.38
N GLU A 70 0.53 13.19 -14.25
CA GLU A 70 1.71 12.33 -14.23
C GLU A 70 1.48 11.04 -15.01
N GLU A 71 2.46 10.68 -15.85
CA GLU A 71 2.39 9.52 -16.76
C GLU A 71 2.02 8.22 -16.03
N GLU A 72 2.54 8.04 -14.81
CA GLU A 72 2.27 6.87 -13.99
C GLU A 72 0.80 6.78 -13.54
N ILE A 73 0.17 7.93 -13.24
CA ILE A 73 -1.25 7.97 -12.85
C ILE A 73 -2.13 7.80 -14.10
N VAL A 74 -1.81 8.52 -15.17
CA VAL A 74 -2.53 8.45 -16.45
C VAL A 74 -2.53 7.01 -16.98
N SER A 75 -1.36 6.35 -17.01
CA SER A 75 -1.24 4.97 -17.49
C SER A 75 -2.07 3.99 -16.66
N LEU A 76 -2.10 4.12 -15.32
CA LEU A 76 -2.94 3.28 -14.46
C LEU A 76 -4.44 3.46 -14.70
N LEU A 77 -4.89 4.70 -14.90
CA LEU A 77 -6.30 5.00 -15.14
C LEU A 77 -6.74 4.55 -16.54
N GLN A 78 -5.86 4.66 -17.53
CA GLN A 78 -6.16 4.32 -18.92
C GLN A 78 -5.89 2.86 -19.27
N ASP A 79 -5.23 2.08 -18.39
CA ASP A 79 -4.92 0.67 -18.65
C ASP A 79 -6.21 -0.15 -18.91
N PRO A 80 -6.42 -0.70 -20.11
CA PRO A 80 -7.62 -1.46 -20.44
C PRO A 80 -7.61 -2.88 -19.85
N VAL A 81 -6.45 -3.37 -19.38
CA VAL A 81 -6.29 -4.71 -18.82
C VAL A 81 -6.74 -4.75 -17.36
N LEU A 82 -6.61 -3.64 -16.63
CA LEU A 82 -6.96 -3.56 -15.23
C LEU A 82 -8.47 -3.38 -15.03
N ASN A 83 -9.07 -4.27 -14.23
CA ASN A 83 -10.44 -4.07 -13.76
C ASN A 83 -10.51 -3.00 -12.66
N GLY A 84 -11.74 -2.54 -12.33
CA GLY A 84 -11.95 -1.49 -11.33
C GLY A 84 -11.26 -1.74 -9.97
N PRO A 85 -11.42 -2.93 -9.36
CA PRO A 85 -10.70 -3.28 -8.14
C PRO A 85 -9.17 -3.22 -8.25
N GLN A 86 -8.59 -3.70 -9.37
CA GLN A 86 -7.14 -3.64 -9.60
C GLN A 86 -6.65 -2.22 -9.80
N LYS A 87 -7.37 -1.39 -10.58
CA LYS A 87 -7.04 0.04 -10.75
C LYS A 87 -7.04 0.76 -9.41
N ARG A 88 -8.07 0.53 -8.60
CA ARG A 88 -8.16 1.10 -7.26
C ARG A 88 -6.94 0.77 -6.41
N GLU A 89 -6.55 -0.51 -6.36
CA GLU A 89 -5.43 -0.96 -5.56
C GLU A 89 -4.13 -0.28 -6.00
N ARG A 90 -3.86 -0.27 -7.31
CA ARG A 90 -2.63 0.35 -7.85
C ARG A 90 -2.59 1.86 -7.68
N ILE A 91 -3.73 2.54 -7.83
CA ILE A 91 -3.84 3.98 -7.54
C ILE A 91 -3.55 4.21 -6.06
N HIS A 92 -4.22 3.47 -5.17
CA HIS A 92 -4.00 3.59 -3.74
C HIS A 92 -2.54 3.34 -3.34
N GLU A 93 -1.92 2.27 -3.84
CA GLU A 93 -0.49 1.99 -3.65
C GLU A 93 0.39 3.14 -4.15
N ARG A 94 0.10 3.70 -5.34
CA ARG A 94 0.88 4.80 -5.91
C ARG A 94 0.84 6.06 -5.04
N PHE A 95 -0.35 6.49 -4.63
CA PHE A 95 -0.49 7.65 -3.74
C PHE A 95 0.12 7.38 -2.36
N HIS A 96 -0.05 6.17 -1.81
CA HIS A 96 0.57 5.77 -0.55
C HIS A 96 2.10 5.84 -0.62
N THR A 97 2.71 5.25 -1.66
CA THR A 97 4.17 5.26 -1.83
C THR A 97 4.72 6.65 -2.03
N ARG A 98 4.01 7.50 -2.77
CA ARG A 98 4.43 8.89 -2.91
C ARG A 98 4.32 9.67 -1.60
N ARG A 99 3.29 9.41 -0.80
CA ARG A 99 3.09 10.07 0.49
C ARG A 99 4.06 9.60 1.57
N PHE A 100 4.41 8.32 1.58
CA PHE A 100 5.28 7.68 2.56
C PHE A 100 6.46 6.98 1.87
N PRO A 101 7.38 7.75 1.25
CA PRO A 101 8.47 7.20 0.45
C PRO A 101 9.44 6.37 1.31
N GLU A 102 9.79 6.85 2.50
CA GLU A 102 10.71 6.16 3.42
C GLU A 102 10.10 4.85 3.95
N VAL A 103 8.83 4.89 4.38
CA VAL A 103 8.10 3.70 4.84
C VAL A 103 8.01 2.66 3.72
N SER A 104 7.69 3.11 2.50
CA SER A 104 7.57 2.21 1.35
C SER A 104 8.92 1.59 0.98
N ALA A 105 9.99 2.39 0.98
CA ALA A 105 11.35 1.91 0.73
C ALA A 105 11.78 0.87 1.79
N PHE A 106 11.48 1.12 3.06
CA PHE A 106 11.73 0.18 4.14
C PHE A 106 10.96 -1.14 3.94
N LEU A 107 9.66 -1.09 3.64
CA LEU A 107 8.85 -2.29 3.42
C LEU A 107 9.33 -3.11 2.22
N VAL A 108 9.77 -2.45 1.14
CA VAL A 108 10.39 -3.11 -0.02
C VAL A 108 11.69 -3.79 0.39
N ALA A 109 12.60 -3.07 1.05
CA ALA A 109 13.88 -3.62 1.50
C ALA A 109 13.70 -4.79 2.49
N LEU A 110 12.72 -4.70 3.39
CA LEU A 110 12.33 -5.77 4.30
C LEU A 110 11.91 -7.03 3.53
N LYS A 111 11.02 -6.87 2.54
CA LYS A 111 10.53 -7.98 1.71
C LYS A 111 11.67 -8.64 0.94
N GLU A 112 12.54 -7.86 0.33
CA GLU A 112 13.71 -8.37 -0.41
C GLU A 112 14.66 -9.14 0.50
N ARG A 113 14.93 -8.63 1.70
CA ARG A 113 15.79 -9.30 2.68
C ARG A 113 15.16 -10.59 3.19
N LEU A 114 13.86 -10.61 3.47
CA LEU A 114 13.13 -11.83 3.84
C LEU A 114 13.20 -12.90 2.73
N GLN A 115 13.12 -12.48 1.46
CA GLN A 115 13.27 -13.41 0.33
C GLN A 115 14.71 -13.92 0.19
N ALA A 116 15.71 -13.06 0.41
CA ALA A 116 17.12 -13.40 0.32
C ALA A 116 17.58 -14.39 1.42
N LEU A 117 16.86 -14.46 2.54
CA LEU A 117 17.12 -15.39 3.64
C LEU A 117 17.03 -16.87 3.23
N LYS A 118 16.36 -17.22 2.12
CA LYS A 118 16.20 -18.60 1.63
C LYS A 118 15.79 -19.57 2.75
N VAL A 119 14.72 -19.20 3.45
CA VAL A 119 14.18 -19.96 4.58
C VAL A 119 13.94 -21.42 4.18
N PRO A 120 14.34 -22.42 5.00
CA PRO A 120 14.17 -23.83 4.66
C PRO A 120 12.70 -24.21 4.42
N SER A 121 12.49 -25.25 3.61
CA SER A 121 11.14 -25.76 3.32
C SER A 121 10.42 -26.15 4.61
N GLY A 122 9.11 -25.89 4.68
CA GLY A 122 8.31 -26.15 5.89
C GLY A 122 8.49 -25.13 7.00
N ILE A 123 9.34 -24.11 6.82
CA ILE A 123 9.49 -22.97 7.72
C ILE A 123 9.03 -21.70 6.99
N ARG A 124 8.25 -20.86 7.67
CA ARG A 124 7.85 -19.55 7.15
C ARG A 124 8.08 -18.48 8.21
N ILE A 125 8.63 -17.35 7.77
CA ILE A 125 8.75 -16.13 8.58
C ILE A 125 7.89 -15.06 7.91
N THR A 126 6.91 -14.54 8.64
CA THR A 126 5.97 -13.54 8.13
C THR A 126 5.98 -12.32 9.04
N PRO A 127 6.17 -11.09 8.52
CA PRO A 127 6.01 -9.88 9.33
C PRO A 127 4.54 -9.75 9.78
N ILE A 128 4.33 -9.38 11.05
CA ILE A 128 2.98 -9.09 11.59
C ILE A 128 2.79 -7.58 11.62
N ASP A 129 3.65 -6.90 12.38
CA ASP A 129 3.75 -5.44 12.41
C ASP A 129 5.23 -5.06 12.38
N PRO A 130 5.83 -4.94 11.19
CA PRO A 130 7.25 -4.69 11.06
C PRO A 130 7.64 -3.24 11.34
N LEU A 131 6.68 -2.32 11.47
CA LEU A 131 6.94 -0.89 11.63
C LEU A 131 6.88 -0.47 13.10
N GLU A 132 5.82 -0.83 13.82
CA GLU A 132 5.63 -0.41 15.22
C GLU A 132 6.26 -1.43 16.18
N ASP A 133 5.74 -2.66 16.19
CA ASP A 133 6.14 -3.68 17.16
C ASP A 133 7.35 -4.52 16.71
N ARG A 134 7.80 -4.34 15.46
CA ARG A 134 8.85 -5.16 14.79
C ARG A 134 8.61 -6.67 14.99
N SER A 135 7.35 -7.07 14.96
CA SER A 135 6.93 -8.42 15.32
C SER A 135 6.86 -9.34 14.10
N PHE A 136 7.36 -10.57 14.27
CA PHE A 136 7.39 -11.59 13.23
C PHE A 136 6.75 -12.88 13.72
N ARG A 137 6.09 -13.58 12.81
CA ARG A 137 5.57 -14.93 13.03
C ARG A 137 6.51 -15.96 12.43
N LEU A 138 6.85 -16.97 13.21
CA LEU A 138 7.47 -18.21 12.73
C LEU A 138 6.39 -19.30 12.64
N GLU A 139 6.24 -19.90 11.47
CA GLU A 139 5.31 -21.02 11.25
C GLU A 139 6.09 -22.25 10.80
N LEU A 140 5.80 -23.40 11.43
CA LEU A 140 6.38 -24.70 11.10
C LEU A 140 5.28 -25.61 10.54
N THR A 141 5.50 -26.19 9.36
CA THR A 141 4.61 -27.17 8.75
C THR A 141 5.18 -28.57 8.94
N PHE A 142 4.39 -29.48 9.51
CA PHE A 142 4.80 -30.86 9.82
C PHE A 142 3.59 -31.80 9.85
N HIS A 143 3.83 -33.10 9.67
CA HIS A 143 2.81 -34.15 9.62
C HIS A 143 2.99 -35.22 10.70
N SER A 144 4.06 -35.12 11.52
CA SER A 144 4.31 -36.02 12.64
C SER A 144 5.09 -35.33 13.75
N GLY A 145 5.06 -35.89 14.97
CA GLY A 145 5.87 -35.37 16.08
C GLY A 145 7.39 -35.49 15.84
N ARG A 146 7.83 -36.48 15.04
CA ARG A 146 9.24 -36.58 14.61
C ARG A 146 9.60 -35.42 13.69
N GLU A 147 8.77 -35.15 12.68
CA GLU A 147 8.98 -34.04 11.74
C GLU A 147 8.93 -32.69 12.47
N LEU A 148 8.04 -32.49 13.44
CA LEU A 148 8.04 -31.28 14.27
C LEU A 148 9.40 -31.06 14.95
N LYS A 149 9.98 -32.12 15.54
CA LYS A 149 11.28 -32.02 16.20
C LYS A 149 12.38 -31.66 15.21
N GLU A 150 12.38 -32.29 14.03
CA GLU A 150 13.33 -31.99 12.95
C GLU A 150 13.19 -30.53 12.47
N ARG A 151 11.98 -30.07 12.18
CA ARG A 151 11.69 -28.69 11.75
C ARG A 151 12.09 -27.66 12.78
N PHE A 152 11.86 -27.94 14.07
CA PHE A 152 12.28 -27.07 15.14
C PHE A 152 13.81 -26.96 15.24
N GLN A 153 14.53 -28.09 15.06
CA GLN A 153 15.99 -28.09 15.04
C GLN A 153 16.55 -27.35 13.82
N GLU A 154 15.99 -27.57 12.63
CA GLU A 154 16.33 -26.82 11.41
C GLU A 154 16.10 -25.31 11.59
N ALA A 155 14.96 -24.93 12.17
CA ALA A 155 14.64 -23.54 12.47
C ALA A 155 15.64 -22.93 13.44
N ALA A 156 15.95 -23.61 14.55
CA ALA A 156 16.92 -23.12 15.54
C ALA A 156 18.32 -22.92 14.92
N GLN A 157 18.77 -23.86 14.09
CA GLN A 157 20.05 -23.74 13.39
C GLN A 157 20.05 -22.58 12.38
N PHE A 158 18.98 -22.44 11.61
CA PHE A 158 18.81 -21.34 10.66
C PHE A 158 18.79 -19.97 11.34
N LEU A 159 18.03 -19.84 12.44
CA LEU A 159 17.90 -18.62 13.23
C LEU A 159 19.21 -18.18 13.89
N SER A 160 20.09 -19.13 14.17
CA SER A 160 21.44 -18.87 14.70
C SER A 160 22.45 -18.49 13.61
N GLY A 161 22.04 -18.53 12.33
CA GLY A 161 22.91 -18.24 11.19
C GLY A 161 23.18 -16.75 10.99
N PRO A 162 24.30 -16.39 10.33
CA PRO A 162 24.69 -14.99 10.15
C PRO A 162 23.72 -14.20 9.24
N GLY A 163 22.91 -14.88 8.44
CA GLY A 163 21.86 -14.23 7.64
C GLY A 163 20.77 -13.60 8.51
N MET A 164 20.36 -14.29 9.59
CA MET A 164 19.33 -13.80 10.51
C MET A 164 19.85 -12.69 11.41
N VAL A 165 21.13 -12.75 11.83
CA VAL A 165 21.77 -11.65 12.56
C VAL A 165 21.72 -10.35 11.74
N ARG A 166 22.21 -10.41 10.48
CA ARG A 166 22.16 -9.25 9.57
C ARG A 166 20.74 -8.77 9.24
N PHE A 167 19.76 -9.67 9.30
CA PHE A 167 18.36 -9.31 9.08
C PHE A 167 17.84 -8.45 10.23
N PHE A 168 18.10 -8.82 11.48
CA PHE A 168 17.69 -8.01 12.63
C PHE A 168 18.53 -6.74 12.80
N GLU A 169 19.82 -6.76 12.47
CA GLU A 169 20.64 -5.53 12.40
C GLU A 169 20.04 -4.49 11.43
N PHE A 170 19.49 -4.94 10.29
CA PHE A 170 18.79 -4.05 9.36
C PHE A 170 17.52 -3.43 9.96
N LEU A 171 16.81 -4.17 10.81
CA LEU A 171 15.60 -3.67 11.46
C LEU A 171 15.92 -2.67 12.58
N ASP A 172 17.10 -2.76 13.16
CA ASP A 172 17.57 -1.89 14.24
C ASP A 172 18.31 -0.63 13.76
N ALA A 173 18.65 -0.57 12.47
CA ALA A 173 19.27 0.59 11.82
C ALA A 173 18.29 1.74 11.58
#